data_AF-A0A527IY08-F1
#
_entry.id   AF-A0A527IY08-F1
#
_cell.length_a   1.000
_cell.length_b   1.000
_cell.length_c   1.000
_cell.angle_alpha   90.00
_cell.angle_beta   90.00
_cell.angle_gamma   90.00
#
_symmetry.space_group_name_H-M   'P 1'
#
loop_
_entity.id
_entity.type
_entity.pdbx_description
1 polymer ?
#
loop_
_entity_poly.entity_id
_entity_poly.type
_entity_poly.pdbx_seq_one_letter_code
_entity_poly.pdbx_strand_id
1 'polypeptide(L)' 'MSIQATMEDKLNKAFSPDRLVIINESHLHAGHHHHGSDHHGTYDGTGETHFRVRVVASAFAGMSRIDRHRAVNE' A
#
# COMPACT_ATOMS: atom_id res chain seq x y z
N MET A 1 -9.34 12.57 -1.73
CA MET A 1 -9.31 11.13 -2.10
C MET A 1 -8.73 10.38 -0.92
N SER A 2 -9.16 9.15 -0.66
CA SER A 2 -8.51 8.28 0.33
C SER A 2 -7.11 7.89 -0.14
N ILE A 3 -6.24 7.46 0.79
CA ILE A 3 -4.93 6.91 0.45
C ILE A 3 -5.12 5.68 -0.42
N GLN A 4 -6.09 4.80 -0.10
CA GLN A 4 -6.39 3.64 -0.93
C GLN A 4 -6.72 4.03 -2.39
N ALA A 5 -7.63 4.99 -2.60
CA ALA A 5 -7.99 5.44 -3.95
C ALA A 5 -6.79 6.05 -4.69
N THR A 6 -5.92 6.73 -3.97
CA THR A 6 -4.67 7.29 -4.52
C THR A 6 -3.69 6.19 -4.93
N MET A 7 -3.56 5.12 -4.12
CA MET A 7 -2.75 3.96 -4.47
C MET A 7 -3.30 3.21 -5.68
N GLU A 8 -4.63 3.02 -5.73
CA GLU A 8 -5.30 2.38 -6.88
C GLU A 8 -5.01 3.15 -8.17
N ASP A 9 -5.18 4.47 -8.18
CA ASP A 9 -4.91 5.31 -9.36
C ASP A 9 -3.43 5.23 -9.79
N LYS A 10 -2.50 5.38 -8.85
CA LYS A 10 -1.05 5.31 -9.15
C LYS A 10 -0.64 3.96 -9.71
N LEU A 11 -1.05 2.86 -9.06
CA LEU A 11 -0.67 1.52 -9.48
C LEU A 11 -1.32 1.12 -10.81
N ASN A 12 -2.56 1.54 -11.07
CA ASN A 12 -3.20 1.35 -12.37
C ASN A 12 -2.44 2.09 -13.48
N LYS A 13 -2.09 3.36 -13.25
CA LYS A 13 -1.33 4.16 -14.22
C LYS A 13 0.06 3.62 -14.48
N ALA A 14 0.78 3.20 -13.44
CA ALA A 14 2.17 2.76 -13.55
C ALA A 14 2.30 1.37 -14.22
N PHE A 15 1.38 0.45 -13.92
CA PHE A 15 1.58 -0.95 -14.27
C PHE A 15 0.51 -1.54 -15.19
N SER A 16 -0.62 -0.85 -15.43
CA SER A 16 -1.77 -1.38 -16.18
C SER A 16 -2.08 -2.85 -15.83
N PRO A 17 -2.32 -3.16 -14.55
CA PRO A 17 -2.35 -4.53 -14.06
C PRO A 17 -3.56 -5.32 -14.56
N ASP A 18 -3.36 -6.61 -14.85
CA ASP A 18 -4.44 -7.55 -15.13
C ASP A 18 -5.33 -7.78 -13.89
N ARG A 19 -4.74 -7.64 -12.70
CA ARG A 19 -5.45 -7.69 -11.41
C ARG A 19 -4.76 -6.80 -10.38
N LEU A 20 -5.54 -5.98 -9.70
CA LEU A 20 -5.12 -5.20 -8.54
C LEU A 20 -6.12 -5.35 -7.40
N VAL A 21 -5.62 -5.66 -6.21
CA VAL A 21 -6.40 -5.67 -4.97
C VAL A 21 -5.58 -4.94 -3.90
N ILE A 22 -6.17 -3.90 -3.32
CA ILE A 22 -5.60 -3.16 -2.19
C ILE A 22 -6.54 -3.36 -0.99
N ILE A 23 -5.99 -3.85 0.11
CA ILE A 23 -6.75 -4.18 1.33
C ILE A 23 -6.19 -3.32 2.46
N ASN A 24 -7.02 -2.46 3.05
CA ASN A 24 -6.67 -1.72 4.25
C ASN A 24 -6.67 -2.68 5.46
N GLU A 25 -5.49 -2.91 6.03
CA GLU A 25 -5.27 -3.78 7.18
C GLU A 25 -4.91 -2.96 8.45
N SER A 26 -5.08 -1.64 8.44
CA SER A 26 -4.71 -0.75 9.55
C SER A 26 -5.32 -1.15 10.90
N HIS A 27 -6.53 -1.72 10.89
CA HIS A 27 -7.18 -2.25 12.09
C HIS A 27 -6.41 -3.39 12.77
N LEU A 28 -5.63 -4.18 12.03
CA LEU A 28 -4.78 -5.23 12.58
C LEU A 28 -3.55 -4.67 13.31
N HIS A 29 -3.28 -3.38 13.17
CA HIS A 29 -2.10 -2.69 13.69
C HIS A 29 -2.46 -1.54 14.63
N ALA A 30 -3.70 -1.52 15.14
CA ALA A 30 -4.12 -0.55 16.15
C ALA A 30 -3.25 -0.66 17.41
N GLY A 31 -2.81 0.48 17.94
CA GLY A 31 -2.03 0.55 19.19
C GLY A 31 -0.50 0.47 19.07
N HIS A 32 0.07 0.28 17.87
CA HIS A 32 1.54 0.32 17.67
C HIS A 32 2.05 1.77 17.59
N HIS A 33 1.99 2.49 18.71
CA HIS A 33 2.55 3.85 18.83
C HIS A 33 4.08 3.81 18.86
N HIS A 34 4.73 4.66 18.06
CA HIS A 34 5.95 5.31 18.54
C HIS A 34 5.51 6.33 19.60
N HIS A 35 5.76 6.04 20.88
CA HIS A 35 5.72 7.07 21.93
C HIS A 35 6.71 8.18 21.52
N GLY A 36 6.24 9.30 20.97
CA GLY A 36 7.06 10.49 20.71
C GLY A 36 6.97 11.17 19.36
N SER A 37 6.09 10.77 18.43
CA SER A 37 5.86 11.57 17.21
C SER A 37 4.65 12.48 17.37
N ASP A 38 4.84 13.79 17.14
CA ASP A 38 3.78 14.84 17.15
C ASP A 38 2.70 14.65 16.07
N HIS A 39 2.79 13.57 15.29
CA HIS A 39 1.76 13.16 14.34
C HIS A 39 0.58 12.52 15.09
N HIS A 40 -0.45 13.34 15.28
CA HIS A 40 -1.77 13.01 15.82
C HIS A 40 -2.59 12.12 14.85
N GLY A 41 -1.98 11.10 14.25
CA GLY A 41 -2.72 10.06 13.55
C GLY A 41 -3.41 9.20 14.58
N THR A 42 -4.74 9.13 14.57
CA THR A 42 -5.47 8.15 15.37
C THR A 42 -5.15 6.76 14.84
N TYR A 43 -4.27 6.04 15.53
CA TYR A 43 -4.01 4.61 15.31
C TYR A 43 -5.04 3.77 16.08
N ASP A 44 -6.32 4.15 15.96
CA ASP A 44 -7.48 3.44 16.53
C ASP A 44 -7.94 2.26 15.64
N GLY A 45 -7.21 2.01 14.56
CA GLY A 45 -7.51 0.97 13.58
C GLY A 45 -8.39 1.43 12.41
N THR A 46 -8.91 2.67 12.44
CA THR A 46 -9.70 3.26 11.33
C THR A 46 -8.85 4.01 10.30
N GLY A 47 -7.54 4.12 10.55
CA GLY A 47 -6.59 4.80 9.68
C GLY A 47 -6.30 4.10 8.36
N GLU A 48 -5.46 4.75 7.55
CA GLU A 48 -4.94 4.26 6.27
C GLU A 48 -3.41 4.18 6.35
N THR A 49 -2.91 3.35 7.27
CA THR A 49 -1.49 3.26 7.63
C THR A 49 -0.85 1.95 7.20
N HIS A 50 -1.62 0.87 7.10
CA HIS A 50 -1.14 -0.45 6.67
C HIS A 50 -2.03 -1.00 5.56
N PHE A 51 -1.39 -1.37 4.45
CA PHE A 51 -2.07 -1.91 3.27
C PHE A 51 -1.40 -3.19 2.80
N ARG A 52 -2.23 -4.18 2.44
CA ARG A 52 -1.80 -5.33 1.64
C ARG A 52 -2.15 -5.08 0.19
N VAL A 53 -1.13 -5.10 -0.67
CA VAL A 53 -1.31 -4.98 -2.12
C VAL A 53 -1.06 -6.35 -2.77
N ARG A 54 -2.02 -6.79 -3.59
CA ARG A 54 -1.87 -7.95 -4.48
C ARG A 54 -2.02 -7.46 -5.91
N VAL A 55 -0.97 -7.63 -6.70
CA VAL A 55 -0.92 -7.10 -8.06
C VAL A 55 -0.37 -8.15 -9.02
N VAL A 56 -1.01 -8.28 -10.18
CA VAL A 56 -0.56 -9.08 -11.32
C VAL A 56 -0.45 -8.13 -12.51
N ALA A 57 0.75 -8.00 -13.07
CA ALA A 57 1.02 -7.15 -14.22
C ALA A 57 2.17 -7.73 -15.05
N SER A 58 2.08 -7.61 -16.38
CA SER A 58 3.14 -7.99 -17.32
C SER A 58 4.43 -7.20 -17.10
N ALA A 59 4.33 -5.97 -16.58
CA ALA A 59 5.47 -5.12 -16.21
C ALA A 59 6.44 -5.78 -15.23
N PHE A 60 6.01 -6.80 -14.47
CA PHE A 60 6.85 -7.54 -13.53
C PHE A 60 7.59 -8.75 -14.14
N ALA A 61 7.36 -9.05 -15.43
CA ALA A 61 8.05 -10.14 -16.11
C ALA A 61 9.56 -9.89 -16.14
N GLY A 62 10.35 -10.93 -15.84
CA GLY A 62 11.82 -10.83 -15.78
C GLY A 62 12.38 -10.13 -14.53
N MET A 63 11.57 -9.42 -13.75
CA MET A 63 12.02 -8.77 -12.51
C MET A 63 12.16 -9.79 -11.37
N SER A 64 13.20 -9.61 -10.54
CA SER A 64 13.34 -10.34 -9.28
C SER A 64 12.24 -9.95 -8.30
N ARG A 65 12.04 -10.76 -7.25
CA ARG A 65 11.06 -10.43 -6.19
C ARG A 65 11.35 -9.07 -5.54
N ILE A 66 12.62 -8.73 -5.32
CA ILE A 66 13.01 -7.46 -4.69
C ILE A 66 12.73 -6.30 -5.64
N ASP A 67 13.07 -6.44 -6.93
CA ASP A 67 12.87 -5.36 -7.91
C ASP A 67 11.39 -5.06 -8.11
N ARG A 68 10.52 -6.07 -8.07
CA ARG A 68 9.06 -5.85 -8.06
C ARG A 68 8.61 -5.02 -6.87
N HIS A 69 9.12 -5.32 -5.67
CA HIS A 69 8.81 -4.53 -4.48
C HIS A 69 9.35 -3.11 -4.57
N ARG A 70 10.57 -2.91 -5.10
CA ARG A 70 11.11 -1.57 -5.34
C ARG A 70 10.25 -0.79 -6.31
N ALA A 71 9.92 -1.37 -7.46
CA ALA A 71 9.06 -0.75 -8.46
C ALA A 71 7.72 -0.26 -7.88
N VAL A 72 7.12 -1.01 -6.96
CA VAL A 72 5.86 -0.61 -6.29
C VAL A 72 6.03 0.56 -5.30
N ASN A 73 7.22 0.77 -4.75
CA ASN A 73 7.49 1.76 -3.69
C ASN A 73 8.20 3.04 -4.16
N GLU A 74 8.63 3.11 -5.43
CA GLU A 74 9.13 4.35 -6.07
C GLU A 74 7.97 5.22 -6.56
#